data_AF-A0A1Y5GM92-F1
#
_entry.id   AF-A0A1Y5GM92-F1
#
_cell.length_a   1.000
_cell.length_b   1.000
_cell.length_c   1.000
_cell.angle_alpha   90.00
_cell.angle_beta   90.00
_cell.angle_gamma   90.00
#
_symmetry.space_group_name_H-M   'P 1'
#
loop_
_entity.id
_entity.type
_entity.pdbx_description
1 polymer ?
#
loop_
_entity_poly.entity_id
_entity_poly.type
_entity_poly.pdbx_seq_one_letter_code
_entity_poly.pdbx_strand_id
1 'polypeptide(L)'
;MVVVIFISLVIVALYFKYQFNQSINKVQDISNQHQLEIFQMKYKTASQMRSNITFLNELWLGISIDKVEDLALKNELLNARKFFRYQLLFGFLGFLSIVINGFATA
;
A
#
# COMPACT_ATOMS: atom_id res chain seq x y z
N MET A 1 18.72 -18.02 13.70
CA MET A 1 18.22 -18.07 12.30
C MET A 1 16.90 -17.33 12.13
N VAL A 2 15.88 -17.59 12.96
CA VAL A 2 14.56 -16.92 12.89
C VAL A 2 14.64 -15.39 12.98
N VAL A 3 15.47 -14.84 13.87
CA VAL A 3 15.65 -13.38 13.99
C VAL A 3 16.13 -12.74 12.68
N VAL A 4 17.03 -13.41 11.95
CA VAL A 4 17.53 -12.91 10.66
C VAL A 4 16.43 -12.95 9.59
N ILE A 5 15.62 -14.01 9.58
CA ILE A 5 14.45 -14.14 8.69
C ILE A 5 13.44 -13.02 8.99
N PHE A 6 13.12 -12.80 10.26
CA PHE A 6 12.21 -11.73 10.68
C PHE A 6 12.70 -10.36 10.24
N ILE A 7 13.97 -10.01 10.54
CA ILE A 7 14.56 -8.72 10.15
C ILE A 7 14.51 -8.56 8.62
N SER A 8 14.82 -9.60 7.86
CA SER A 8 14.77 -9.57 6.40
C SER A 8 13.36 -9.28 5.89
N LEU A 9 12.33 -9.93 6.45
CA LEU A 9 10.93 -9.70 6.10
C LEU A 9 10.47 -8.28 6.46
N VAL A 10 10.90 -7.74 7.60
CA VAL A 10 10.62 -6.36 8.01
C VAL A 10 11.25 -5.36 7.04
N ILE A 11 12.51 -5.56 6.63
CA ILE A 11 13.18 -4.69 5.66
C ILE A 11 12.42 -4.69 4.33
N VAL A 12 11.99 -5.85 3.84
CA VAL A 12 11.20 -5.97 2.61
C VAL A 12 9.84 -5.28 2.76
N ALA A 13 9.15 -5.42 3.90
CA ALA A 13 7.90 -4.71 4.17
C ALA A 13 8.09 -3.18 4.18
N LEU A 14 9.18 -2.69 4.79
CA LEU A 14 9.53 -1.27 4.81
C LEU A 14 9.87 -0.73 3.41
N TYR A 15 10.55 -1.53 2.59
CA TYR A 15 10.80 -1.19 1.18
C TYR A 15 9.48 -1.00 0.41
N PHE A 16 8.53 -1.93 0.53
CA PHE A 16 7.23 -1.77 -0.12
C PHE A 16 6.40 -0.63 0.45
N LYS A 17 6.50 -0.34 1.76
CA LYS A 17 5.88 0.85 2.37
C LYS A 17 6.44 2.14 1.76
N TYR A 18 7.74 2.19 1.53
CA TYR A 18 8.38 3.33 0.87
C TYR A 18 7.86 3.51 -0.57
N GLN A 19 7.82 2.43 -1.36
CA GLN A 19 7.30 2.48 -2.73
C GLN A 19 5.82 2.86 -2.79
N PHE A 20 5.01 2.33 -1.86
CA PHE A 20 3.61 2.72 -1.70
C PHE A 20 3.47 4.22 -1.45
N ASN A 21 4.27 4.78 -0.55
CA ASN A 21 4.26 6.22 -0.26
C ASN A 21 4.60 7.07 -1.49
N GLN A 22 5.56 6.63 -2.30
CA GLN A 22 5.89 7.34 -3.54
C GLN A 22 4.72 7.30 -4.53
N SER A 23 4.10 6.14 -4.76
CA SER A 23 2.95 6.06 -5.67
C SER A 23 1.76 6.88 -5.18
N ILE A 24 1.47 6.92 -3.87
CA ILE A 24 0.39 7.77 -3.35
C ILE A 24 0.66 9.26 -3.54
N ASN A 25 1.92 9.70 -3.38
CA ASN A 25 2.28 11.09 -3.68
C ASN A 25 2.02 11.41 -5.16
N LYS A 26 2.45 10.54 -6.08
CA LYS A 26 2.19 10.71 -7.51
C LYS A 26 0.71 10.70 -7.86
N VAL A 27 -0.08 9.80 -7.26
CA VAL A 27 -1.54 9.76 -7.41
C VAL A 27 -2.16 11.11 -7.02
N GLN A 28 -1.73 11.69 -5.90
CA GLN A 28 -2.19 13.01 -5.48
C GLN A 28 -1.71 14.13 -6.41
N ASP A 29 -0.49 14.05 -6.94
CA ASP A 29 0.01 15.06 -7.88
C ASP A 29 -0.77 15.05 -9.19
N ILE A 30 -1.01 13.87 -9.77
CA ILE A 30 -1.82 13.69 -10.99
C ILE A 30 -3.26 14.14 -10.74
N SER A 31 -3.87 13.73 -9.62
CA SER A 31 -5.23 14.13 -9.25
C SER A 31 -5.36 15.64 -9.09
N ASN A 32 -4.38 16.31 -8.48
CA ASN A 32 -4.38 17.77 -8.34
C ASN A 32 -4.16 18.49 -9.68
N GLN A 33 -3.26 18.00 -10.52
CA GLN A 33 -2.97 18.58 -11.85
C GLN A 33 -4.18 18.49 -12.79
N HIS A 34 -4.86 17.34 -12.82
CA HIS A 34 -6.00 17.09 -13.70
C HIS A 34 -7.36 17.37 -13.02
N GLN A 35 -7.36 17.86 -11.78
CA GLN A 35 -8.54 18.09 -10.94
C GLN A 35 -9.47 16.86 -10.79
N LEU A 36 -8.89 15.66 -10.83
CA LEU A 36 -9.60 14.39 -10.79
C LEU A 36 -9.97 13.99 -9.37
N GLU A 37 -11.10 13.31 -9.23
CA GLU A 37 -11.49 12.68 -7.99
C GLU A 37 -10.93 11.25 -7.90
N ILE A 38 -10.50 10.86 -6.72
CA ILE A 38 -10.02 9.51 -6.43
C ILE A 38 -11.11 8.81 -5.63
N PHE A 39 -11.77 7.84 -6.26
CA PHE A 39 -12.88 7.09 -5.65
C PHE A 39 -13.96 8.00 -5.06
N GLN A 40 -14.41 9.00 -5.85
CA GLN A 40 -15.44 9.99 -5.46
C GLN A 40 -15.03 10.96 -4.33
N MET A 41 -13.74 11.04 -4.01
CA MET A 41 -13.21 12.00 -3.03
C MET A 41 -12.05 12.82 -3.61
N LYS A 42 -11.98 14.09 -3.23
CA LYS A 42 -10.82 14.95 -3.50
C LYS A 42 -9.90 14.97 -2.28
N TYR A 43 -8.64 14.60 -2.49
CA TYR A 43 -7.61 14.61 -1.45
C TYR A 43 -6.71 15.81 -1.64
N LYS A 44 -6.53 16.64 -0.61
CA LYS A 44 -5.62 17.79 -0.69
C LYS A 44 -4.15 17.38 -0.54
N THR A 45 -3.91 16.28 0.19
CA THR A 45 -2.56 15.79 0.47
C THR A 45 -2.52 14.27 0.42
N ALA A 46 -1.36 13.72 0.04
CA ALA A 46 -1.08 12.29 0.14
C ALA A 46 -1.24 11.74 1.57
N SER A 47 -0.98 12.56 2.60
CA SER A 47 -1.15 12.15 4.00
C SER A 47 -2.62 11.81 4.33
N GLN A 48 -3.56 12.67 3.92
CA GLN A 48 -5.00 12.43 4.10
C GLN A 48 -5.47 11.17 3.37
N MET A 49 -4.91 10.90 2.19
CA MET A 49 -5.25 9.71 1.43
C MET A 49 -4.79 8.44 2.14
N ARG A 50 -3.57 8.44 2.69
CA ARG A 50 -3.02 7.30 3.44
C ARG A 50 -3.75 7.01 4.74
N SER A 51 -4.29 8.03 5.40
CA SER A 51 -5.06 7.85 6.64
C SER A 51 -6.54 7.54 6.40
N ASN A 52 -7.02 7.64 5.16
CA ASN A 52 -8.42 7.39 4.84
C ASN A 52 -8.68 5.89 4.64
N ILE A 53 -9.43 5.29 5.57
CA ILE A 53 -9.77 3.86 5.57
C ILE A 53 -10.58 3.48 4.33
N THR A 54 -11.53 4.32 3.90
CA THR A 54 -12.33 4.08 2.70
C THR A 54 -11.44 4.00 1.47
N PHE A 55 -10.48 4.91 1.33
CA PHE A 55 -9.50 4.85 0.26
C PHE A 55 -8.69 3.56 0.30
N LEU A 56 -8.16 3.18 1.46
CA LEU A 56 -7.36 1.95 1.59
C LEU A 56 -8.16 0.69 1.27
N ASN A 57 -9.44 0.65 1.64
CA ASN A 57 -10.36 -0.45 1.32
C ASN A 57 -10.63 -0.51 -0.19
N GLU A 58 -10.94 0.62 -0.82
CA GLU A 58 -11.14 0.70 -2.27
C GLU A 58 -9.88 0.33 -3.04
N LEU A 59 -8.72 0.79 -2.57
CA LEU A 59 -7.41 0.44 -3.13
C LEU A 59 -7.16 -1.07 -3.00
N TRP A 60 -7.50 -1.68 -1.86
CA TRP A 60 -7.35 -3.12 -1.64
C TRP A 60 -8.25 -3.93 -2.57
N LEU A 61 -9.54 -3.60 -2.62
CA LEU A 61 -10.53 -4.27 -3.48
C LEU A 61 -10.21 -4.09 -4.96
N GLY A 62 -9.80 -2.88 -5.34
CA GLY A 62 -9.38 -2.48 -6.69
C GLY A 62 -10.50 -2.28 -7.69
N ILE A 63 -11.76 -2.51 -7.31
CA ILE A 63 -12.94 -2.37 -8.19
C ILE A 63 -13.05 -0.94 -8.72
N SER A 64 -12.78 0.04 -7.86
CA SER A 64 -12.87 1.46 -8.22
C SER A 64 -11.69 1.94 -9.08
N ILE A 65 -10.58 1.21 -9.14
CA ILE A 65 -9.43 1.54 -10.00
C ILE A 65 -9.78 1.30 -11.48
N ASP A 66 -10.59 0.28 -11.76
CA ASP A 66 -10.97 -0.06 -13.13
C ASP A 66 -11.86 1.01 -13.77
N LYS A 67 -12.56 1.79 -12.94
CA LYS A 67 -13.44 2.89 -13.34
C LYS A 67 -12.71 4.21 -13.56
N VAL A 68 -11.41 4.28 -13.29
CA VAL A 68 -10.61 5.49 -13.51
C VAL A 68 -10.28 5.61 -15.00
N GLU A 69 -10.75 6.70 -15.63
CA GLU A 69 -10.54 6.98 -17.05
C GLU A 69 -9.11 7.44 -17.36
N ASP A 70 -8.49 8.21 -16.46
CA ASP A 70 -7.12 8.68 -16.62
C ASP A 70 -6.12 7.52 -16.48
N LEU A 71 -5.44 7.18 -17.58
CA LEU A 71 -4.51 6.06 -17.65
C LEU A 71 -3.30 6.23 -16.72
N ALA A 72 -2.80 7.45 -16.55
CA ALA A 72 -1.65 7.72 -15.69
C ALA A 72 -2.02 7.51 -14.22
N LEU A 73 -3.16 8.06 -13.81
CA LEU A 73 -3.73 7.88 -12.48
C LEU A 73 -4.05 6.41 -12.20
N LYS A 74 -4.68 5.72 -13.16
CA LYS A 74 -5.00 4.29 -13.06
C LYS A 74 -3.74 3.44 -12.85
N ASN A 75 -2.69 3.68 -13.62
CA ASN A 75 -1.42 2.95 -13.48
C ASN A 75 -0.77 3.17 -12.12
N GLU A 76 -0.72 4.42 -11.63
CA GLU A 76 -0.17 4.69 -10.30
C GLU A 76 -1.04 4.13 -9.16
N LEU A 77 -2.37 4.09 -9.31
CA LEU A 77 -3.27 3.41 -8.38
C LEU A 77 -3.05 1.89 -8.37
N LEU A 78 -2.84 1.26 -9.54
CA LEU A 78 -2.51 -0.16 -9.63
C LEU A 78 -1.15 -0.47 -8.95
N ASN A 79 -0.15 0.38 -9.15
CA ASN A 79 1.13 0.28 -8.46
C ASN A 79 0.98 0.45 -6.96
N ALA A 80 0.25 1.48 -6.51
CA ALA A 80 -0.06 1.70 -5.11
C ALA A 80 -0.76 0.48 -4.48
N ARG A 81 -1.75 -0.11 -5.17
CA ARG A 81 -2.42 -1.35 -4.73
C ARG A 81 -1.46 -2.51 -4.59
N LYS A 82 -0.58 -2.72 -5.57
CA LYS A 82 0.43 -3.79 -5.55
C LYS A 82 1.37 -3.64 -4.34
N PHE A 83 1.93 -2.45 -4.14
CA PHE A 83 2.83 -2.18 -3.01
C PHE A 83 2.11 -2.25 -1.67
N PHE A 84 0.86 -1.78 -1.60
CA PHE A 84 0.01 -1.88 -0.42
C PHE A 84 -0.21 -3.36 -0.02
N ARG A 85 -0.50 -4.23 -0.99
CA ARG A 85 -0.64 -5.67 -0.74
C ARG A 85 0.66 -6.32 -0.30
N TYR A 86 1.78 -5.96 -0.93
CA TYR A 86 3.08 -6.56 -0.59
C TYR A 86 3.57 -6.16 0.80
N GLN A 87 3.47 -4.88 1.20
CA GLN A 87 3.87 -4.50 2.56
C GLN A 87 3.08 -5.27 3.63
N LEU A 88 1.78 -5.52 3.38
CA LEU A 88 0.93 -6.28 4.30
C LEU A 88 1.30 -7.76 4.31
N LEU A 89 1.53 -8.36 3.14
CA LEU A 89 1.99 -9.75 3.04
C LEU A 89 3.31 -9.96 3.78
N PHE A 90 4.32 -9.14 3.52
CA PHE A 90 5.62 -9.28 4.16
C PHE A 90 5.58 -8.94 5.66
N GLY A 91 4.77 -7.96 6.06
CA GLY A 91 4.49 -7.70 7.48
C GLY A 91 3.85 -8.89 8.18
N PHE A 92 2.86 -9.53 7.54
CA PHE A 92 2.20 -10.73 8.03
C PHE A 92 3.14 -11.94 8.10
N LEU A 93 3.97 -12.17 7.08
CA LEU A 93 5.00 -13.21 7.10
C LEU A 93 6.02 -12.97 8.23
N GLY A 94 6.40 -11.71 8.46
CA GLY A 94 7.26 -11.33 9.58
C GLY A 94 6.61 -11.71 10.91
N PHE A 95 5.34 -11.37 11.11
CA PHE A 95 4.59 -11.76 12.30
C PHE A 95 4.51 -13.29 12.47
N LEU A 96 4.15 -14.02 11.42
CA LEU A 96 4.09 -15.49 11.44
C LEU A 96 5.43 -16.12 11.82
N SER A 97 6.55 -15.58 11.34
CA SER A 97 7.88 -16.11 11.66
C SER A 97 8.18 -16.07 13.17
N ILE A 98 7.70 -15.04 13.87
CA ILE A 98 7.83 -14.91 15.33
C ILE A 98 6.90 -15.90 16.03
N VAL A 99 5.63 -15.95 15.61
CA VAL A 99 4.62 -16.82 16.24
C VAL A 99 5.04 -18.30 16.16
N ILE A 100 5.45 -18.77 14.97
CA ILE A 100 5.90 -20.15 14.76
C ILE A 100 7.12 -20.46 15.64
N ASN A 101 8.07 -19.53 15.73
CA ASN A 101 9.23 -19.72 16.60
C ASN A 101 8.84 -19.79 18.08
N GLY A 102 7.91 -18.94 18.53
CA GLY A 102 7.40 -18.99 19.90
C GLY A 102 6.80 -20.34 20.27
N PHE A 103 6.04 -20.95 19.35
CA PHE A 103 5.49 -22.30 19.54
C PHE A 103 6.55 -23.41 19.44
N ALA A 104 7.55 -23.27 18.57
CA ALA A 104 8.60 -24.29 18.40
C ALA A 104 9.60 -24.32 19.57
N THR A 105 9.73 -23.22 20.31
CA THR A 105 10.62 -23.10 21.48
C THR A 105 9.89 -23.23 22.83
N ALA A 106 8.56 -23.39 22.82
CA ALA A 106 7.75 -23.67 24.01
C ALA A 106 7.65 -25.17 24.26
#